data_AF-A0A2G8RNG3-F1
#
_entry.id   AF-A0A2G8RNG3-F1
#
_cell.length_a   1.000
_cell.length_b   1.000
_cell.length_c   1.000
_cell.angle_alpha   90.00
_cell.angle_beta   90.00
_cell.angle_gamma   90.00
#
_symmetry.space_group_name_H-M   'P 1'
#
loop_
_entity.id
_entity.type
_entity.pdbx_description
1 polymer ?
#
loop_
_entity_poly.entity_id
_entity_poly.type
_entity_poly.pdbx_seq_one_letter_code
_entity_poly.pdbx_strand_id
1 'polypeptide(L)'
;MSGPSDRVFFRAGYVTSLDAWERYLSDGHGIRLDADDDAPDCEWLPDEDDEEFEEGQESGEPTLPEEDEPLLAKQRSIFNRLSDYQGNFRGLYRAAPPEVKARLVLPHTFTRIIKHPELGGTYHEWNLFIPTSWSSPSMRTKGPGDVDRQRIQAFVEEANGLIEDHERREAAGFKFQEPDFKFERFPDWAISRPLLSDKELSNLIHAGPDSMRLWGISPREFLHPYMS
;
A
#
# COMPACT_ATOMS: atom_id res chain seq x y z
N MET A 1 -34.65 -17.65 13.33
CA MET A 1 -33.89 -17.39 12.10
C MET A 1 -32.71 -16.53 12.49
N SER A 2 -31.53 -17.12 12.63
CA SER A 2 -30.30 -16.38 12.95
C SER A 2 -29.82 -15.71 11.66
N GLY A 3 -29.66 -14.39 11.67
CA GLY A 3 -29.15 -13.62 10.52
C GLY A 3 -27.75 -14.09 10.09
N PRO A 4 -27.28 -13.70 8.90
CA PRO A 4 -25.92 -13.97 8.47
C PRO A 4 -24.99 -13.39 9.54
N SER A 5 -24.19 -14.24 10.18
CA SER A 5 -23.13 -13.75 11.06
C SER A 5 -22.21 -12.88 10.22
N ASP A 6 -22.08 -11.60 10.54
CA ASP A 6 -21.06 -10.70 9.98
C ASP A 6 -19.69 -11.28 10.33
N ARG A 7 -19.22 -12.23 9.52
CA ARG A 7 -17.91 -12.82 9.67
C ARG A 7 -16.93 -11.77 9.18
N VAL A 8 -16.26 -11.12 10.13
CA VAL A 8 -15.11 -10.28 9.83
C VAL A 8 -14.01 -11.18 9.28
N PHE A 9 -13.71 -11.03 8.00
CA PHE A 9 -12.60 -11.72 7.37
C PHE A 9 -11.30 -10.94 7.60
N PHE A 10 -10.19 -11.66 7.70
CA PHE A 10 -8.87 -11.09 7.98
C PHE A 10 -7.88 -11.47 6.89
N ARG A 11 -7.04 -10.53 6.47
CA ARG A 11 -5.86 -10.79 5.65
C ARG A 11 -4.62 -10.89 6.52
N ALA A 12 -3.66 -11.65 6.02
CA ALA A 12 -2.32 -11.75 6.55
C ALA A 12 -1.32 -11.27 5.49
N GLY A 13 -0.22 -10.70 5.95
CA GLY A 13 0.82 -10.14 5.10
C GLY A 13 1.86 -9.40 5.91
N TYR A 14 2.66 -8.61 5.21
CA TYR A 14 3.77 -7.89 5.82
C TYR A 14 3.58 -6.39 5.67
N VAL A 15 3.62 -5.70 6.82
CA VAL A 15 3.75 -4.26 6.87
C VAL A 15 5.21 -3.93 6.63
N THR A 16 5.44 -3.05 5.65
CA THR A 16 6.79 -2.58 5.33
C THR A 16 7.03 -1.26 6.07
N SER A 17 8.16 -1.13 6.75
CA SER A 17 8.47 0.13 7.46
C SER A 17 8.67 1.29 6.49
N LEU A 18 8.32 2.51 6.93
CA LEU A 18 8.53 3.72 6.13
C LEU A 18 10.01 3.93 5.82
N ASP A 19 10.89 3.67 6.79
CA ASP A 19 12.34 3.79 6.62
C ASP A 19 12.88 2.83 5.54
N ALA A 20 12.31 1.63 5.42
CA ALA A 20 12.68 0.69 4.36
C ALA A 20 12.25 1.19 2.98
N TRP A 21 11.06 1.80 2.87
CA TRP A 21 10.60 2.43 1.64
C TRP A 21 11.46 3.64 1.25
N GLU A 22 11.76 4.48 2.22
CA GLU A 22 12.60 5.67 2.03
C GLU A 22 13.98 5.30 1.53
N ARG A 23 14.64 4.34 2.18
CA ARG A 23 15.93 3.78 1.75
C ARG A 23 15.86 3.14 0.37
N TYR A 24 14.85 2.31 0.12
CA TYR A 24 14.69 1.63 -1.18
C TYR A 24 14.52 2.63 -2.33
N LEU A 25 13.65 3.64 -2.17
CA LEU A 25 13.36 4.62 -3.22
C LEU A 25 14.47 5.68 -3.36
N SER A 26 14.97 6.22 -2.26
CA SER A 26 15.98 7.29 -2.29
C SER A 26 17.36 6.75 -2.60
N ASP A 27 17.86 5.81 -1.79
CA ASP A 27 19.24 5.32 -1.92
C ASP A 27 19.35 4.28 -3.05
N GLY A 28 18.30 3.46 -3.23
CA GLY A 28 18.27 2.43 -4.26
C GLY A 28 18.03 2.99 -5.65
N HIS A 29 17.04 3.87 -5.80
CA HIS A 29 16.59 4.39 -7.10
C HIS A 29 16.95 5.85 -7.36
N GLY A 30 17.52 6.57 -6.39
CA GLY A 30 17.89 7.98 -6.54
C GLY A 30 16.69 8.93 -6.60
N ILE A 31 15.51 8.48 -6.15
CA ILE A 31 14.28 9.28 -6.17
C ILE A 31 14.32 10.29 -5.02
N ARG A 32 14.12 11.57 -5.33
CA ARG A 32 14.02 12.61 -4.29
C ARG A 32 12.62 12.58 -3.68
N LEU A 33 12.55 12.34 -2.38
CA LEU A 33 11.30 12.24 -1.62
C LEU A 33 11.01 13.51 -0.81
N ASP A 34 11.95 14.46 -0.78
CA ASP A 34 11.76 15.77 -0.15
C ASP A 34 10.98 16.69 -1.09
N ALA A 35 9.77 17.05 -0.67
CA ALA A 35 9.01 18.16 -1.22
C ALA A 35 9.27 19.41 -0.36
N ASP A 36 10.49 19.93 -0.43
CA ASP A 36 10.72 21.35 -0.14
C ASP A 36 11.00 22.04 -1.49
N ASP A 37 9.93 22.64 -2.03
CA ASP A 37 9.81 23.62 -3.14
C ASP A 37 10.50 23.36 -4.50
N ASP A 38 9.72 23.65 -5.56
CA ASP A 38 10.10 23.78 -6.98
C ASP A 38 10.28 22.49 -7.81
N ALA A 39 9.17 21.86 -8.20
CA ALA A 39 9.11 21.12 -9.47
C ALA A 39 7.89 21.61 -10.30
N PRO A 40 8.04 21.86 -11.61
CA PRO A 40 7.07 22.54 -12.44
C PRO A 40 5.83 21.67 -12.65
N ASP A 41 4.67 22.32 -12.77
CA ASP A 41 3.35 21.77 -13.10
C ASP A 41 3.43 20.49 -13.95
N CYS A 42 3.31 19.33 -13.29
CA CYS A 42 2.75 18.17 -13.94
C CYS A 42 1.24 18.43 -13.97
N GLU A 43 0.79 19.08 -15.05
CA GLU A 43 -0.62 19.26 -15.41
C GLU A 43 -1.31 17.88 -15.40
N TRP A 44 -1.91 17.53 -14.26
CA TRP A 44 -3.09 16.68 -14.25
C TRP A 44 -4.20 17.52 -14.86
N LEU A 45 -4.41 17.39 -16.17
CA LEU A 45 -5.63 17.88 -16.79
C LEU A 45 -6.79 17.02 -16.26
N PRO A 46 -7.73 17.57 -15.48
CA PRO A 46 -9.02 16.93 -15.30
C PRO A 46 -9.81 17.18 -16.59
N ASP A 47 -10.35 16.12 -17.18
CA ASP A 47 -11.31 16.25 -18.27
C ASP A 47 -12.47 17.14 -17.82
N GLU A 48 -12.75 18.16 -18.62
CA GLU A 48 -13.87 19.09 -18.48
C GLU A 48 -15.20 18.33 -18.59
N ASP A 49 -15.99 18.35 -17.52
CA ASP A 49 -17.44 18.37 -17.63
C ASP A 49 -17.97 19.29 -16.51
N ASP A 50 -18.33 20.50 -16.92
CA ASP A 50 -19.03 21.52 -16.16
C ASP A 50 -20.45 21.02 -15.81
N GLU A 51 -20.75 20.88 -14.51
CA GLU A 51 -22.11 21.10 -14.02
C GLU A 51 -22.10 22.05 -12.83
N GLU A 52 -22.59 23.25 -13.14
CA GLU A 52 -22.92 24.39 -12.29
C GLU A 52 -23.87 23.98 -11.14
N PHE A 53 -23.47 24.16 -9.88
CA PHE A 53 -24.39 24.15 -8.75
C PHE A 53 -24.20 25.40 -7.90
N GLU A 54 -25.22 26.25 -7.94
CA GLU A 54 -25.36 27.48 -7.17
C GLU A 54 -25.45 27.25 -5.65
N GLU A 55 -25.07 28.32 -4.95
CA GLU A 55 -24.90 28.51 -3.51
C GLU A 55 -26.06 28.04 -2.61
N GLY A 56 -25.71 27.57 -1.41
CA GLY A 56 -26.67 27.46 -0.31
C GLY A 56 -26.13 26.88 0.99
N GLN A 57 -25.88 27.78 1.95
CA GLN A 57 -25.93 27.59 3.41
C GLN A 57 -24.65 27.17 4.17
N GLU A 58 -23.98 28.21 4.69
CA GLU A 58 -23.61 28.37 6.12
C GLU A 58 -23.17 27.09 6.84
N SER A 59 -21.97 26.61 6.52
CA SER A 59 -21.28 25.66 7.40
C SER A 59 -20.60 26.45 8.51
N GLY A 60 -21.20 26.47 9.71
CA GLY A 60 -20.43 26.65 10.92
C GLY A 60 -19.37 25.56 10.94
N GLU A 61 -18.11 25.92 10.64
CA GLU A 61 -16.98 25.02 10.82
C GLU A 61 -17.05 24.47 12.24
N PRO A 62 -17.14 23.13 12.43
CA PRO A 62 -16.94 22.57 13.75
C PRO A 62 -15.49 22.87 14.11
N THR A 63 -15.28 23.88 14.94
CA THR A 63 -13.98 24.20 15.52
C THR A 63 -13.53 22.95 16.27
N LEU A 64 -12.65 22.18 15.65
CA LEU A 64 -12.05 21.01 16.26
C LEU A 64 -11.27 21.48 17.50
N PRO A 65 -11.24 20.71 18.59
CA PRO A 65 -10.40 21.05 19.73
C PRO A 65 -8.95 21.23 19.27
N GLU A 66 -8.32 22.37 19.59
CA GLU A 66 -6.92 22.69 19.24
C GLU A 66 -5.93 21.59 19.68
N GLU A 67 -6.33 20.75 20.64
CA GLU A 67 -5.57 19.62 21.18
C GLU A 67 -5.32 18.48 20.16
N ASP A 68 -6.08 18.41 19.06
CA ASP A 68 -5.97 17.37 18.03
C ASP A 68 -5.14 17.79 16.79
N GLU A 69 -4.80 19.07 16.64
CA GLU A 69 -3.98 19.56 15.52
C GLU A 69 -2.65 18.83 15.30
N PRO A 70 -1.82 18.58 16.33
CA PRO A 70 -0.54 17.87 16.13
C PRO A 70 -0.75 16.41 15.70
N LEU A 71 -1.83 15.76 16.13
CA LEU A 71 -2.18 14.41 15.70
C LEU A 71 -2.62 14.39 14.23
N LEU A 72 -3.43 15.37 13.82
CA LEU A 72 -3.88 15.52 12.44
C LEU A 72 -2.72 15.85 11.50
N ALA A 73 -1.83 16.75 11.90
CA ALA A 73 -0.63 17.08 11.12
C ALA A 73 0.27 15.84 10.92
N LYS A 74 0.49 15.06 11.98
CA LYS A 74 1.21 13.79 11.89
C LYS A 74 0.53 12.80 10.95
N GLN A 75 -0.79 12.66 11.03
CA GLN A 75 -1.49 11.71 10.18
C GLN A 75 -1.50 12.16 8.70
N ARG A 76 -1.62 13.46 8.41
CA ARG A 76 -1.44 14.01 7.05
C ARG A 76 -0.02 13.77 6.51
N SER A 77 1.00 14.02 7.32
CA SER A 77 2.40 13.78 6.94
C SER A 77 2.66 12.32 6.57
N ILE A 78 2.17 11.37 7.40
CA ILE A 78 2.28 9.94 7.11
C ILE A 78 1.54 9.58 5.82
N PHE A 79 0.32 10.07 5.64
CA PHE A 79 -0.49 9.80 4.45
C PHE A 79 0.19 10.29 3.17
N ASN A 80 0.72 11.52 3.18
CA ASN A 80 1.43 12.09 2.02
C ASN A 80 2.65 11.25 1.65
N ARG A 81 3.50 10.91 2.62
CA ARG A 81 4.68 10.05 2.40
C ARG A 81 4.29 8.70 1.77
N LEU A 82 3.21 8.09 2.24
CA LEU A 82 2.74 6.81 1.71
C LEU A 82 2.22 6.92 0.28
N SER A 83 1.49 7.99 -0.02
CA SER A 83 1.03 8.28 -1.38
C SER A 83 2.23 8.43 -2.32
N ASP A 84 3.25 9.17 -1.88
CA ASP A 84 4.48 9.38 -2.67
C ASP A 84 5.23 8.07 -2.88
N TYR A 85 5.38 7.24 -1.83
CA TYR A 85 6.08 5.96 -1.95
C TYR A 85 5.33 4.99 -2.87
N GLN A 86 4.00 4.91 -2.73
CA GLN A 86 3.19 4.06 -3.58
C GLN A 86 3.21 4.54 -5.04
N GLY A 87 3.14 5.86 -5.27
CA GLY A 87 3.22 6.47 -6.59
C GLY A 87 4.56 6.21 -7.28
N ASN A 88 5.66 6.49 -6.58
CA ASN A 88 7.01 6.25 -7.08
C ASN A 88 7.27 4.78 -7.36
N PHE A 89 6.88 3.88 -6.44
CA PHE A 89 7.01 2.44 -6.67
C PHE A 89 6.17 1.96 -7.86
N ARG A 90 4.97 2.52 -8.05
CA ARG A 90 4.15 2.21 -9.23
C ARG A 90 4.79 2.69 -10.52
N GLY A 91 5.51 3.82 -10.50
CA GLY A 91 6.36 4.26 -11.60
C GLY A 91 7.41 3.22 -11.98
N LEU A 92 8.17 2.73 -10.99
CA LEU A 92 9.15 1.67 -11.17
C LEU A 92 8.52 0.37 -11.70
N TYR A 93 7.38 -0.05 -11.13
CA TYR A 93 6.61 -1.19 -11.60
C TYR A 93 6.23 -1.07 -13.07
N ARG A 94 5.74 0.10 -13.51
CA ARG A 94 5.33 0.32 -14.91
C ARG A 94 6.51 0.22 -15.88
N ALA A 95 7.67 0.75 -15.48
CA ALA A 95 8.91 0.70 -16.24
C ALA A 95 9.52 -0.72 -16.31
N ALA A 96 9.23 -1.58 -15.33
CA ALA A 96 9.76 -2.94 -15.26
C ALA A 96 9.32 -3.83 -16.45
N PRO A 97 10.12 -4.86 -16.82
CA PRO A 97 9.72 -5.84 -17.82
C PRO A 97 8.41 -6.56 -17.48
N PRO A 98 7.62 -7.03 -18.47
CA PRO A 98 6.38 -7.77 -18.24
C PRO A 98 6.52 -8.96 -17.29
N GLU A 99 7.64 -9.68 -17.37
CA GLU A 99 7.92 -10.87 -16.55
C GLU A 99 8.13 -10.52 -15.09
N VAL A 100 8.68 -9.33 -14.80
CA VAL A 100 8.85 -8.81 -13.43
C VAL A 100 7.52 -8.28 -12.93
N LYS A 101 6.79 -7.51 -13.74
CA LYS A 101 5.44 -7.02 -13.40
C LYS A 101 4.48 -8.15 -13.03
N ALA A 102 4.55 -9.28 -13.74
CA ALA A 102 3.74 -10.46 -13.43
C ALA A 102 4.03 -11.06 -12.05
N ARG A 103 5.24 -10.86 -11.52
CA ARG A 103 5.69 -11.43 -10.24
C ARG A 103 5.75 -10.41 -9.10
N LEU A 104 5.57 -9.13 -9.41
CA LEU A 104 5.64 -8.04 -8.44
C LEU A 104 4.24 -7.57 -8.02
N VAL A 105 4.01 -7.51 -6.71
CA VAL A 105 2.75 -7.03 -6.13
C VAL A 105 2.87 -5.55 -5.85
N LEU A 106 1.88 -4.74 -6.25
CA LEU A 106 1.82 -3.35 -5.80
C LEU A 106 1.38 -3.32 -4.32
N PRO A 107 2.08 -2.58 -3.45
CA PRO A 107 1.72 -2.51 -2.04
C PRO A 107 0.29 -1.99 -1.85
N HIS A 108 -0.47 -2.69 -1.03
CA HIS A 108 -1.74 -2.20 -0.50
C HIS A 108 -1.48 -1.13 0.54
N THR A 109 -2.45 -0.25 0.77
CA THR A 109 -2.48 0.56 1.98
C THR A 109 -3.37 -0.13 3.00
N PHE A 110 -3.08 0.03 4.28
CA PHE A 110 -4.03 -0.27 5.33
C PHE A 110 -4.13 0.89 6.28
N THR A 111 -5.24 0.94 7.01
CA THR A 111 -5.47 1.94 8.05
C THR A 111 -5.79 1.22 9.36
N ARG A 112 -5.17 1.64 10.46
CA ARG A 112 -5.61 1.24 11.81
C ARG A 112 -5.69 2.44 12.73
N ILE A 113 -6.60 2.39 13.70
CA ILE A 113 -6.69 3.40 14.74
C ILE A 113 -5.75 3.00 15.86
N ILE A 114 -4.80 3.87 16.21
CA ILE A 114 -3.88 3.67 17.33
C ILE A 114 -3.95 4.83 18.30
N LYS A 115 -3.65 4.55 19.56
CA LYS A 115 -3.53 5.57 20.60
C LYS A 115 -2.12 6.14 20.58
N HIS A 116 -1.99 7.45 20.43
CA HIS A 116 -0.71 8.13 20.51
C HIS A 116 -0.24 8.14 21.98
N PRO A 117 0.95 7.61 22.30
CA PRO A 117 1.41 7.48 23.68
C PRO A 117 1.63 8.82 24.37
N GLU A 118 2.14 9.82 23.64
CA GLU A 118 2.52 11.13 24.21
C GLU A 118 1.42 12.18 24.11
N LEU A 119 0.81 12.35 22.94
CA LEU A 119 -0.23 13.36 22.68
C LEU A 119 -1.60 13.00 23.26
N GLY A 120 -1.80 11.80 23.80
CA GLY A 120 -3.04 11.48 24.52
C GLY A 120 -4.30 11.49 23.65
N GLY A 121 -4.28 10.87 22.47
CA GLY A 121 -5.45 10.77 21.57
C GLY A 121 -5.38 9.54 20.67
N THR A 122 -6.36 9.33 19.80
CA THR A 122 -6.30 8.30 18.75
C THR A 122 -6.13 8.91 17.38
N TYR A 123 -5.30 8.29 16.53
CA TYR A 123 -5.12 8.71 15.15
C TYR A 123 -5.11 7.51 14.22
N HIS A 124 -5.33 7.78 12.92
CA HIS A 124 -5.20 6.79 11.89
C HIS A 124 -3.72 6.63 11.52
N GLU A 125 -3.19 5.44 11.76
CA GLU A 125 -1.90 5.03 11.24
C GLU A 125 -2.13 4.32 9.91
N TRP A 126 -1.46 4.81 8.88
CA TRP A 126 -1.36 4.14 7.60
C TRP A 126 0.03 3.57 7.41
N ASN A 127 0.11 2.49 6.65
CA ASN A 127 1.37 1.92 6.19
C ASN A 127 1.14 1.16 4.88
N LEU A 128 2.22 0.81 4.20
CA LEU A 128 2.20 -0.10 3.05
C LEU A 128 2.24 -1.55 3.49
N PHE A 129 1.41 -2.36 2.87
CA PHE A 129 1.15 -3.74 3.22
C PHE A 129 1.24 -4.64 1.99
N ILE A 130 2.07 -5.67 2.06
CA ILE A 130 2.16 -6.71 1.05
C ILE A 130 1.27 -7.89 1.48
N PRO A 131 0.09 -8.07 0.86
CA PRO A 131 -0.80 -9.17 1.20
C PRO A 131 -0.17 -10.51 0.81
N THR A 132 -0.20 -11.49 1.70
CA THR A 132 0.32 -12.82 1.38
C THR A 132 -0.72 -13.91 1.49
N SER A 133 -1.77 -13.80 2.31
CA SER A 133 -2.84 -14.81 2.36
C SER A 133 -4.10 -14.37 3.09
N TRP A 134 -5.14 -15.19 2.99
CA TRP A 134 -6.23 -15.18 3.96
C TRP A 134 -5.73 -15.60 5.34
N SER A 135 -6.08 -14.83 6.36
CA SER A 135 -5.64 -15.13 7.72
C SER A 135 -6.55 -16.16 8.39
N SER A 136 -5.96 -17.29 8.80
CA SER A 136 -6.64 -18.27 9.64
C SER A 136 -6.48 -17.92 11.14
N PRO A 137 -7.40 -18.37 12.03
CA PRO A 137 -7.24 -18.13 13.47
C PRO A 137 -5.91 -18.63 14.06
N SER A 138 -5.37 -19.74 13.53
CA SER A 138 -4.11 -20.33 14.00
C SER A 138 -2.88 -19.46 13.74
N MET A 139 -2.93 -18.53 12.78
CA MET A 139 -1.84 -17.59 12.51
C MET A 139 -1.63 -16.57 13.64
N ARG A 140 -2.59 -16.41 14.57
CA ARG A 140 -2.39 -15.51 15.74
C ARG A 140 -1.27 -16.01 16.64
N THR A 141 -1.09 -17.33 16.70
CA THR A 141 -0.13 -17.98 17.60
C THR A 141 1.07 -18.54 16.85
N LYS A 142 0.87 -19.01 15.61
CA LYS A 142 1.92 -19.66 14.82
C LYS A 142 2.72 -18.72 13.92
N GLY A 143 2.25 -17.49 13.72
CA GLY A 143 2.86 -16.55 12.78
C GLY A 143 2.65 -16.93 11.30
N PRO A 144 3.47 -16.42 10.38
CA PRO A 144 3.34 -16.68 8.95
C PRO A 144 3.61 -18.15 8.61
N GLY A 145 2.88 -18.68 7.63
CA GLY A 145 3.15 -19.99 7.04
C GLY A 145 4.25 -19.95 5.97
N ASP A 146 4.61 -21.11 5.42
CA ASP A 146 5.67 -21.19 4.41
C ASP A 146 5.27 -20.50 3.10
N VAL A 147 3.99 -20.57 2.74
CA VAL A 147 3.46 -19.83 1.57
C VAL A 147 3.59 -18.32 1.77
N ASP A 148 3.36 -17.81 2.98
CA ASP A 148 3.50 -16.38 3.27
C ASP A 148 4.97 -15.95 3.15
N ARG A 149 5.89 -16.74 3.70
CA ARG A 149 7.35 -16.51 3.60
C ARG A 149 7.84 -16.56 2.15
N GLN A 150 7.35 -17.50 1.35
CA GLN A 150 7.71 -17.58 -0.07
C GLN A 150 7.21 -16.38 -0.87
N ARG A 151 5.98 -15.91 -0.61
CA ARG A 151 5.39 -14.77 -1.32
C ARG A 151 6.14 -13.47 -1.04
N ILE A 152 6.46 -13.20 0.23
CA ILE A 152 7.23 -12.00 0.57
C ILE A 152 8.68 -12.09 0.08
N GLN A 153 9.30 -13.27 0.11
CA GLN A 153 10.63 -13.49 -0.45
C GLN A 153 10.63 -13.18 -1.96
N ALA A 154 9.63 -13.68 -2.70
CA ALA A 154 9.48 -13.38 -4.13
C ALA A 154 9.29 -11.89 -4.37
N PHE A 155 8.47 -11.20 -3.56
CA PHE A 155 8.33 -9.75 -3.65
C PHE A 155 9.68 -9.03 -3.45
N VAL A 156 10.45 -9.40 -2.42
CA VAL A 156 11.75 -8.78 -2.12
C VAL A 156 12.74 -9.02 -3.26
N GLU A 157 12.80 -10.23 -3.81
CA GLU A 157 13.69 -10.57 -4.93
C GLU A 157 13.36 -9.74 -6.19
N GLU A 158 12.09 -9.69 -6.58
CA GLU A 158 11.65 -8.95 -7.76
C GLU A 158 11.77 -7.43 -7.58
N ALA A 159 11.42 -6.91 -6.39
CA ALA A 159 11.58 -5.49 -6.08
C ALA A 159 13.07 -5.09 -6.10
N ASN A 160 13.93 -5.80 -5.37
CA ASN A 160 15.36 -5.49 -5.36
C ASN A 160 16.00 -5.69 -6.74
N GLY A 161 15.47 -6.60 -7.55
CA GLY A 161 15.87 -6.78 -8.95
C GLY A 161 15.70 -5.53 -9.81
N LEU A 162 14.83 -4.59 -9.43
CA LEU A 162 14.66 -3.30 -10.11
C LEU A 162 15.83 -2.34 -9.86
N ILE A 163 16.62 -2.53 -8.80
CA ILE A 163 17.82 -1.73 -8.57
C ILE A 163 18.94 -2.31 -9.43
N GLU A 164 19.32 -1.63 -10.52
CA GLU A 164 20.29 -2.15 -11.49
C GLU A 164 21.69 -2.36 -10.90
N ASP A 165 22.14 -1.41 -10.08
CA ASP A 165 23.46 -1.45 -9.47
C ASP A 165 23.50 -2.42 -8.28
N HIS A 166 24.44 -3.38 -8.33
CA HIS A 166 24.53 -4.44 -7.33
C HIS A 166 24.91 -3.92 -5.93
N GLU A 167 25.84 -2.96 -5.85
CA GLU A 167 26.28 -2.43 -4.54
C GLU A 167 25.15 -1.62 -3.89
N ARG A 168 24.45 -0.80 -4.66
CA ARG A 168 23.24 -0.09 -4.21
C ARG A 168 22.14 -1.05 -3.84
N ARG A 169 21.91 -2.10 -4.61
CA ARG A 169 20.91 -3.13 -4.28
C ARG A 169 21.20 -3.78 -2.94
N GLU A 170 22.46 -4.12 -2.67
CA GLU A 170 22.84 -4.72 -1.39
C GLU A 170 22.71 -3.74 -0.22
N ALA A 171 23.00 -2.45 -0.43
CA ALA A 171 22.89 -1.44 0.63
C ALA A 171 21.43 -0.99 0.89
N ALA A 172 20.69 -0.69 -0.18
CA ALA A 172 19.39 -0.02 -0.13
C ALA A 172 18.19 -0.95 -0.34
N GLY A 173 18.41 -2.16 -0.88
CA GLY A 173 17.35 -3.12 -1.12
C GLY A 173 16.65 -3.57 0.16
N PHE A 174 15.39 -3.97 0.01
CA PHE A 174 14.60 -4.56 1.08
C PHE A 174 15.28 -5.81 1.65
N LYS A 175 15.25 -5.96 2.98
CA LYS A 175 15.76 -7.12 3.70
C LYS A 175 14.59 -7.86 4.31
N PHE A 176 14.44 -9.16 4.03
CA PHE A 176 13.31 -9.94 4.56
C PHE A 176 13.50 -10.29 6.05
N GLN A 177 13.41 -9.28 6.91
CA GLN A 177 13.54 -9.36 8.36
C GLN A 177 13.01 -8.05 8.99
N GLU A 178 12.90 -8.02 10.32
CA GLU A 178 12.69 -6.76 11.02
C GLU A 178 13.96 -5.88 10.93
N PRO A 179 13.82 -4.54 10.85
CA PRO A 179 12.57 -3.77 10.91
C PRO A 179 11.85 -3.60 9.56
N ASP A 180 12.44 -4.03 8.45
CA ASP A 180 11.91 -3.79 7.09
C ASP A 180 10.51 -4.39 6.91
N PHE A 181 10.29 -5.63 7.40
CA PHE A 181 9.00 -6.29 7.31
C PHE A 181 8.53 -6.82 8.66
N LYS A 182 7.28 -6.49 9.01
CA LYS A 182 6.58 -7.03 10.16
C LYS A 182 5.34 -7.79 9.71
N PHE A 183 5.24 -9.05 10.12
CA PHE A 183 4.03 -9.84 9.84
C PHE A 183 2.85 -9.34 10.68
N GLU A 184 1.75 -9.02 10.01
CA GLU A 184 0.55 -8.47 10.64
C GLU A 184 -0.71 -9.09 10.04
N ARG A 185 -1.82 -8.90 10.76
CA ARG A 185 -3.16 -9.33 10.33
C ARG A 185 -4.15 -8.19 10.46
N PHE A 186 -4.84 -7.89 9.37
CA PHE A 186 -5.83 -6.83 9.35
C PHE A 186 -7.21 -7.37 8.95
N PRO A 187 -8.29 -6.78 9.49
CA PRO A 187 -9.60 -6.95 8.89
C PRO A 187 -9.55 -6.56 7.42
N ASP A 188 -10.22 -7.32 6.54
CA ASP A 188 -10.17 -7.09 5.10
C ASP A 188 -10.67 -5.70 4.71
N TRP A 189 -11.69 -5.19 5.42
CA TRP A 189 -12.23 -3.84 5.21
C TRP A 189 -11.25 -2.71 5.54
N ALA A 190 -10.19 -2.98 6.30
CA ALA A 190 -9.19 -1.99 6.67
C ALA A 190 -8.05 -1.89 5.63
N ILE A 191 -8.09 -2.72 4.58
CA ILE A 191 -7.09 -2.79 3.52
C ILE A 191 -7.67 -2.18 2.25
N SER A 192 -6.93 -1.27 1.63
CA SER A 192 -7.25 -0.71 0.34
C SER A 192 -6.26 -1.22 -0.71
N ARG A 193 -6.80 -1.93 -1.71
CA ARG A 193 -6.03 -2.42 -2.86
C ARG A 193 -5.78 -1.27 -3.85
N PRO A 194 -4.58 -1.17 -4.45
CA PRO A 194 -4.37 -0.31 -5.60
C PRO A 194 -5.12 -0.88 -6.81
N LEU A 195 -5.98 -0.07 -7.42
CA LEU A 195 -6.63 -0.43 -8.68
C LEU A 195 -5.60 -0.39 -9.81
N LEU A 196 -5.65 -1.37 -10.69
CA LEU A 196 -4.84 -1.48 -11.89
C LEU A 196 -5.49 -0.76 -13.06
N SER A 197 -4.68 -0.13 -13.90
CA SER A 197 -5.13 0.30 -15.23
C SER A 197 -5.42 -0.91 -16.12
N ASP A 198 -6.23 -0.72 -17.16
CA ASP A 198 -6.56 -1.79 -18.12
C ASP A 198 -5.32 -2.47 -18.71
N LYS A 199 -4.26 -1.70 -18.97
CA LYS A 199 -2.99 -2.25 -19.47
C LYS A 199 -2.29 -3.11 -18.43
N GLU A 200 -2.23 -2.67 -17.17
CA GLU A 200 -1.63 -3.45 -16.08
C GLU A 200 -2.44 -4.72 -15.79
N LEU A 201 -3.77 -4.62 -15.78
CA LEU A 201 -4.69 -5.73 -15.61
C LEU A 201 -4.54 -6.76 -16.75
N SER A 202 -4.54 -6.29 -18.00
CA SER A 202 -4.36 -7.14 -19.18
C SER A 202 -3.04 -7.91 -19.11
N ASN A 203 -1.93 -7.25 -18.77
CA ASN A 203 -0.64 -7.93 -18.61
C ASN A 203 -0.68 -9.05 -17.56
N LEU A 204 -1.34 -8.81 -16.42
CA LEU A 204 -1.49 -9.82 -15.38
C LEU A 204 -2.39 -10.99 -15.79
N ILE A 205 -3.46 -10.72 -16.55
CA ILE A 205 -4.33 -11.76 -17.11
C ILE A 205 -3.53 -12.65 -18.08
N HIS A 206 -2.72 -12.06 -18.95
CA HIS A 206 -1.88 -12.80 -19.90
C HIS A 206 -0.80 -13.62 -19.19
N ALA A 207 -0.25 -13.12 -18.08
CA ALA A 207 0.73 -13.85 -17.27
C ALA A 207 0.12 -15.05 -16.52
N GLY A 208 -1.21 -15.07 -16.36
CA GLY A 208 -1.95 -16.21 -15.83
C GLY A 208 -2.30 -16.12 -14.34
N PRO A 209 -3.00 -17.14 -13.82
CA PRO A 209 -3.61 -17.10 -12.48
C PRO A 209 -2.59 -17.10 -11.34
N ASP A 210 -1.37 -17.59 -11.56
CA ASP A 210 -0.34 -17.64 -10.52
C ASP A 210 0.14 -16.24 -10.14
N SER A 211 0.26 -15.34 -11.12
CA SER A 211 0.56 -13.92 -10.90
C SER A 211 -0.47 -13.24 -10.00
N MET A 212 -1.76 -13.55 -10.18
CA MET A 212 -2.84 -13.01 -9.33
C MET A 212 -2.81 -13.57 -7.91
N ARG A 213 -2.37 -14.83 -7.73
CA ARG A 213 -2.26 -15.46 -6.41
C ARG A 213 -1.20 -14.81 -5.52
N LEU A 214 -0.21 -14.13 -6.10
CA LEU A 214 0.80 -13.38 -5.35
C LEU A 214 0.18 -12.22 -4.55
N TRP A 215 -0.97 -11.70 -4.97
CA TRP A 215 -1.72 -10.64 -4.28
C TRP A 215 -2.48 -11.13 -3.03
N GLY A 216 -2.15 -12.32 -2.54
CA GLY A 216 -2.71 -12.91 -1.32
C GLY A 216 -4.16 -13.38 -1.42
N ILE A 217 -4.74 -13.41 -2.63
CA ILE A 217 -6.16 -13.71 -2.86
C ILE A 217 -6.39 -14.65 -4.05
N SER A 218 -7.62 -15.10 -4.25
CA SER A 218 -7.96 -15.96 -5.40
C SER A 218 -8.07 -15.17 -6.70
N PRO A 219 -7.77 -15.74 -7.88
CA PRO A 219 -7.95 -15.06 -9.17
C PRO A 219 -9.38 -14.51 -9.40
N ARG A 220 -10.41 -15.26 -8.97
CA ARG A 220 -11.81 -14.81 -9.07
C ARG A 220 -12.06 -13.55 -8.25
N GLU A 221 -11.56 -13.53 -7.02
CA GLU A 221 -11.66 -12.39 -6.13
C GLU A 221 -10.82 -11.20 -6.59
N PHE A 222 -9.72 -11.49 -7.31
CA PHE A 222 -8.84 -10.47 -7.87
C PHE A 222 -9.51 -9.69 -8.98
N LEU A 223 -10.22 -10.41 -9.85
CA LEU A 223 -10.89 -9.84 -11.01
C LEU A 223 -12.25 -9.20 -10.68
N HIS A 224 -12.84 -9.50 -9.52
CA HIS A 224 -14.17 -9.01 -9.14
C HIS A 224 -14.36 -7.49 -9.31
N PRO A 225 -13.40 -6.62 -8.90
CA PRO A 225 -13.55 -5.17 -9.07
C PRO A 225 -13.51 -4.68 -10.52
N TYR A 226 -13.13 -5.53 -11.48
CA TYR A 226 -12.92 -5.15 -12.90
C TYR A 226 -13.94 -5.79 -13.85
N MET A 227 -14.90 -6.56 -13.33
CA MET A 227 -15.88 -7.31 -14.12
C MET A 227 -17.28 -6.65 -14.12
N SER A 228 -17.37 -5.40 -13.66
CA SER A 228 -18.58 -4.57 -13.66
C SER A 228 -18.86 -3.96 -15.02
#